data_AF-A0A231HF27-F1
#
_entry.id   AF-A0A231HF27-F1
#
_cell.length_a   1.000
_cell.length_b   1.000
_cell.length_c   1.000
_cell.angle_alpha   90.00
_cell.angle_beta   90.00
_cell.angle_gamma   90.00
#
_symmetry.space_group_name_H-M   'P 1'
#
loop_
_entity.id
_entity.type
_entity.pdbx_description
1 polymer ?
#
loop_
_entity_poly.entity_id
_entity_poly.type
_entity_poly.pdbx_seq_one_letter_code
_entity_poly.pdbx_strand_id
1 'polypeptide(L)'
;MVSWGKAARGIALGVGVVAVAAGCNSGGESKGNAADSSAKSTLAPDVPTGFDACKDVPQSILQTEHLKNPNPDVQDGAGGIKWRGCGWVQAGGDGYSVTIDTSNITLPMVRANKDFAVDKELTIAGRPALTSHVNGQDAQADCVINVEVKGGSLEISVENPPSARDTAGQHACDIAQRLAEGIIPAVPSSL
;
A
#
# COMPACT_ATOMS: atom_id res chain seq x y z
N MET A 1 27.59 3.32 0.01
CA MET A 1 26.56 2.51 0.67
C MET A 1 25.22 3.14 0.29
N VAL A 2 24.58 2.59 -0.74
CA VAL A 2 23.34 3.16 -1.28
C VAL A 2 22.21 2.68 -0.38
N SER A 3 21.56 3.62 0.29
CA SER A 3 20.34 3.40 1.08
C SER A 3 19.22 2.96 0.13
N TRP A 4 19.00 1.66 0.00
CA TRP A 4 18.00 1.07 -0.90
C TRP A 4 16.55 1.24 -0.44
N GLY A 5 16.29 1.51 0.84
CA GLY A 5 14.93 1.68 1.38
C GLY A 5 14.11 2.84 0.80
N LYS A 6 14.74 3.79 0.08
CA LYS A 6 14.02 4.87 -0.65
C LYS A 6 13.77 4.56 -2.12
N ALA A 7 14.37 3.51 -2.68
CA ALA A 7 14.31 3.22 -4.10
C ALA A 7 13.15 2.27 -4.48
N ALA A 8 12.64 1.48 -3.54
CA ALA A 8 11.65 0.43 -3.84
C ALA A 8 10.25 0.95 -4.19
N ARG A 9 9.83 2.11 -3.66
CA ARG A 9 8.50 2.69 -3.95
C ARG A 9 8.44 3.59 -5.20
N GLY A 10 9.60 3.92 -5.78
CA GLY A 10 9.72 4.97 -6.79
C GLY A 10 9.88 4.50 -8.24
N ILE A 11 9.88 3.19 -8.52
CA ILE A 11 10.18 2.69 -9.87
C ILE A 11 9.07 1.77 -10.38
N ALA A 12 8.62 2.11 -11.60
CA ALA A 12 7.71 1.40 -12.49
C ALA A 12 6.21 1.59 -12.23
N LEU A 13 5.63 2.58 -12.94
CA LEU A 13 4.38 2.36 -13.68
C LEU A 13 4.58 2.99 -15.06
N GLY A 14 5.06 2.16 -16.00
CA GLY A 14 5.29 2.56 -17.38
C GLY A 14 3.99 3.00 -18.04
N VAL A 15 4.01 4.19 -18.62
CA VAL A 15 2.89 4.80 -19.35
C VAL A 15 2.57 3.98 -20.60
N GLY A 16 1.43 3.29 -20.61
CA GLY A 16 0.81 2.78 -21.83
C GLY A 16 -0.06 3.87 -22.48
N VAL A 17 0.53 4.70 -23.36
CA VAL A 17 -0.26 5.57 -24.25
C VAL A 17 -0.87 4.70 -25.34
N VAL A 18 -2.15 4.35 -25.22
CA VAL A 18 -2.90 3.77 -26.33
C VAL A 18 -3.37 4.91 -27.23
N ALA A 19 -2.71 5.07 -28.37
CA ALA A 19 -3.18 5.91 -29.46
C ALA A 19 -4.52 5.35 -29.98
N VAL A 20 -5.60 6.11 -29.83
CA VAL A 20 -6.91 5.75 -30.38
C VAL A 20 -6.89 6.09 -31.86
N ALA A 21 -6.61 5.10 -32.70
CA ALA A 21 -6.82 5.21 -34.13
C ALA A 21 -8.34 5.23 -34.41
N ALA A 22 -8.81 6.36 -34.93
CA ALA A 22 -10.16 6.49 -35.48
C ALA A 22 -10.30 5.56 -36.69
N GLY A 23 -11.12 4.52 -36.54
CA GLY A 23 -11.53 3.63 -37.63
C GLY A 23 -13.05 3.61 -37.71
N CYS A 24 -13.60 4.37 -38.64
CA CYS A 24 -15.01 4.35 -38.99
C CYS A 24 -15.20 3.32 -40.12
N ASN A 25 -15.96 2.26 -39.91
CA ASN A 25 -16.63 1.54 -41.02
C ASN A 25 -17.84 0.74 -40.55
N SER A 26 -18.85 0.71 -41.41
CA SER A 26 -20.25 0.42 -41.19
C SER A 26 -20.63 -1.08 -41.15
N GLY A 27 -21.68 -1.38 -40.38
CA GLY A 27 -22.72 -2.38 -40.71
C GLY A 27 -22.60 -3.78 -40.10
N GLY A 28 -23.67 -4.25 -39.43
CA GLY A 28 -23.92 -5.68 -39.20
C GLY A 28 -24.50 -6.03 -37.81
N GLU A 29 -25.65 -6.69 -37.81
CA GLU A 29 -26.52 -7.07 -36.69
C GLU A 29 -25.94 -7.95 -35.55
N SER A 30 -26.49 -7.70 -34.36
CA SER A 30 -26.89 -8.63 -33.27
C SER A 30 -25.88 -9.63 -32.69
N LYS A 31 -25.51 -9.44 -31.41
CA LYS A 31 -25.85 -10.32 -30.26
C LYS A 31 -25.11 -9.90 -28.97
N GLY A 32 -25.88 -9.78 -27.89
CA GLY A 32 -25.50 -10.30 -26.57
C GLY A 32 -24.32 -9.68 -25.83
N ASN A 33 -24.65 -8.78 -24.91
CA ASN A 33 -24.15 -8.73 -23.53
C ASN A 33 -22.64 -8.98 -23.30
N ALA A 34 -21.88 -7.89 -23.28
CA ALA A 34 -20.90 -7.66 -22.23
C ALA A 34 -20.88 -6.15 -22.00
N ALA A 35 -21.59 -5.69 -20.98
CA ALA A 35 -21.25 -4.41 -20.38
C ALA A 35 -19.86 -4.59 -19.78
N ASP A 36 -18.84 -4.36 -20.60
CA ASP A 36 -17.46 -4.22 -20.19
C ASP A 36 -17.37 -2.91 -19.41
N SER A 37 -17.94 -2.93 -18.22
CA SER A 37 -17.75 -1.90 -17.21
C SER A 37 -16.38 -2.16 -16.61
N SER A 38 -15.34 -2.02 -17.43
CA SER A 38 -14.02 -1.66 -16.94
C SER A 38 -14.18 -0.27 -16.33
N ALA A 39 -14.65 -0.23 -15.08
CA ALA A 39 -14.53 0.93 -14.25
C ALA A 39 -13.02 1.23 -14.20
N LYS A 40 -12.54 2.08 -15.09
CA LYS A 40 -11.27 2.76 -14.93
C LYS A 40 -11.39 3.46 -13.59
N SER A 41 -10.88 2.84 -12.54
CA SER A 41 -10.79 3.42 -11.21
C SER A 41 -10.03 4.72 -11.41
N THR A 42 -10.77 5.81 -11.50
CA THR A 42 -10.18 7.12 -11.71
C THR A 42 -9.53 7.45 -10.39
N LEU A 43 -8.20 7.57 -10.41
CA LEU A 43 -7.41 7.85 -9.24
C LEU A 43 -7.95 9.10 -8.54
N ALA A 44 -8.16 9.02 -7.22
CA ALA A 44 -8.58 10.19 -6.46
C ALA A 44 -7.48 11.27 -6.52
N PRO A 45 -7.84 12.55 -6.62
CA PRO A 45 -6.86 13.63 -6.78
C PRO A 45 -5.94 13.83 -5.57
N ASP A 46 -6.36 13.36 -4.40
CA ASP A 46 -5.60 13.42 -3.15
C ASP A 46 -5.87 12.18 -2.27
N VAL A 47 -5.10 12.04 -1.20
CA VAL A 47 -5.25 10.95 -0.23
C VAL A 47 -6.49 11.15 0.66
N PRO A 48 -7.05 10.06 1.23
CA PRO A 48 -8.07 10.15 2.28
C PRO A 48 -7.58 10.99 3.48
N THR A 49 -8.44 11.86 4.01
CA THR A 49 -8.11 12.73 5.15
C THR A 49 -8.88 12.33 6.39
N GLY A 50 -8.26 12.44 7.57
CA GLY A 50 -8.89 12.07 8.85
C GLY A 50 -8.08 11.09 9.70
N PHE A 51 -6.91 10.66 9.21
CA PHE A 51 -5.94 9.90 9.99
C PHE A 51 -4.52 10.41 9.67
N ASP A 52 -3.85 11.00 10.65
CA ASP A 52 -2.45 11.44 10.59
C ASP A 52 -1.57 10.37 11.24
N ALA A 53 -0.90 9.55 10.43
CA ALA A 53 -0.10 8.43 10.93
C ALA A 53 1.08 8.85 11.84
N CYS A 54 1.48 10.12 11.85
CA CYS A 54 2.49 10.60 12.80
C CYS A 54 1.91 10.91 14.19
N LYS A 55 0.59 11.03 14.32
CA LYS A 55 -0.09 11.46 15.55
C LYS A 55 -1.13 10.46 16.06
N ASP A 56 -1.83 9.81 15.14
CA ASP A 56 -3.04 9.05 15.42
C ASP A 56 -2.79 7.54 15.53
N VAL A 57 -1.57 7.07 15.24
CA VAL A 57 -1.18 5.68 15.53
C VAL A 57 -1.28 5.45 17.04
N PRO A 58 -2.03 4.43 17.50
CA PRO A 58 -2.24 4.22 18.92
C PRO A 58 -0.93 4.05 19.69
N GLN A 59 -0.79 4.81 20.79
CA GLN A 59 0.41 4.78 21.62
C GLN A 59 0.71 3.38 22.17
N SER A 60 -0.32 2.56 22.42
CA SER A 60 -0.15 1.16 22.83
C SER A 60 0.56 0.33 21.76
N ILE A 61 0.28 0.56 20.48
CA ILE A 61 0.94 -0.14 19.37
C ILE A 61 2.39 0.32 19.24
N LEU A 62 2.64 1.63 19.30
CA LEU A 62 4.01 2.16 19.29
C LEU A 62 4.86 1.61 20.43
N GLN A 63 4.27 1.38 21.61
CA GLN A 63 4.96 0.80 22.75
C GLN A 63 5.22 -0.70 22.59
N THR A 64 4.18 -1.47 22.24
CA THR A 64 4.28 -2.93 22.07
C THR A 64 5.26 -3.30 20.95
N GLU A 65 5.25 -2.56 19.86
CA GLU A 65 6.13 -2.79 18.71
C GLU A 65 7.47 -2.06 18.84
N HIS A 66 7.67 -1.33 19.93
CA HIS A 66 8.86 -0.53 20.20
C HIS A 66 9.19 0.48 19.07
N LEU A 67 8.19 1.00 18.37
CA LEU A 67 8.37 1.95 17.27
C LEU A 67 8.78 3.33 17.78
N LYS A 68 9.81 3.90 17.14
CA LYS A 68 10.42 5.19 17.49
C LYS A 68 10.75 6.01 16.24
N ASN A 69 11.20 7.23 16.50
CA ASN A 69 11.68 8.19 15.51
C ASN A 69 10.67 8.44 14.38
N PRO A 70 9.46 8.93 14.71
CA PRO A 70 8.50 9.29 13.68
C PRO A 70 9.13 10.30 12.72
N ASN A 71 9.10 9.98 11.44
CA ASN A 71 9.55 10.88 10.39
C ASN A 71 8.43 11.05 9.36
N PRO A 72 7.98 12.28 9.05
CA PRO A 72 6.96 12.49 8.03
C PRO A 72 7.32 11.80 6.72
N ASP A 73 6.38 11.04 6.18
CA ASP A 73 6.48 10.43 4.86
C ASP A 73 5.45 11.09 3.93
N VAL A 74 5.95 11.88 2.99
CA VAL A 74 5.13 12.65 2.04
C VAL A 74 5.72 12.45 0.66
N GLN A 75 5.03 11.67 -0.17
CA GLN A 75 5.52 11.29 -1.49
C GLN A 75 4.45 11.49 -2.55
N ASP A 76 4.85 12.03 -3.70
CA ASP A 76 4.05 12.11 -4.92
C ASP A 76 4.72 11.21 -5.97
N GLY A 77 4.03 10.12 -6.31
CA GLY A 77 4.49 9.13 -7.28
C GLY A 77 4.02 9.41 -8.70
N ALA A 78 4.48 8.55 -9.61
CA ALA A 78 4.02 8.55 -10.99
C ALA A 78 2.50 8.33 -11.09
N GLY A 79 1.89 8.86 -12.15
CA GLY A 79 0.46 8.67 -12.41
C GLY A 79 -0.48 9.38 -11.44
N GLY A 80 0.02 10.28 -10.58
CA GLY A 80 -0.78 11.02 -9.61
C GLY A 80 -0.97 10.28 -8.28
N ILE A 81 -0.24 9.18 -8.05
CA ILE A 81 -0.28 8.47 -6.78
C ILE A 81 0.32 9.35 -5.68
N LYS A 82 -0.28 9.32 -4.50
CA LYS A 82 0.13 10.12 -3.34
C LYS A 82 0.16 9.25 -2.10
N TRP A 83 1.16 9.49 -1.26
CA TRP A 83 1.27 8.93 0.09
C TRP A 83 1.45 10.06 1.09
N ARG A 84 0.69 10.01 2.19
CA ARG A 84 0.83 10.93 3.32
C ARG A 84 0.79 10.11 4.61
N GLY A 85 1.86 10.17 5.38
CA GLY A 85 1.97 9.37 6.58
C GLY A 85 3.27 9.58 7.33
N CYS A 86 3.74 8.50 7.94
CA CYS A 86 4.89 8.51 8.82
C CYS A 86 5.71 7.22 8.69
N GLY A 87 7.02 7.39 8.61
CA GLY A 87 7.99 6.32 8.82
C GLY A 87 8.33 6.14 10.29
N TRP A 88 8.57 4.90 10.69
CA TRP A 88 8.99 4.49 12.03
C TRP A 88 10.06 3.40 11.92
N VAL A 89 10.87 3.27 12.97
CA VAL A 89 11.84 2.18 13.11
C VAL A 89 11.66 1.50 14.46
N GLN A 90 11.92 0.20 14.53
CA GLN A 90 11.99 -0.48 15.81
C GLN A 90 13.15 0.08 16.65
N ALA A 91 12.92 0.28 17.94
CA ALA A 91 13.92 0.76 18.88
C ALA A 91 15.13 -0.19 18.91
N GLY A 92 16.33 0.37 19.05
CA GLY A 92 17.59 -0.39 19.00
C GLY A 92 18.27 -0.34 17.63
N GLY A 93 17.52 -0.05 16.55
CA GLY A 93 18.08 0.18 15.21
C GLY A 93 18.44 -1.09 14.43
N ASP A 94 18.34 -2.27 15.05
CA ASP A 94 18.60 -3.59 14.44
C ASP A 94 17.29 -4.38 14.21
N GLY A 95 16.17 -3.69 14.05
CA GLY A 95 14.85 -4.27 13.76
C GLY A 95 14.25 -3.77 12.44
N TYR A 96 13.00 -4.14 12.18
CA TYR A 96 12.27 -3.70 10.99
C TYR A 96 12.06 -2.18 10.97
N SER A 97 11.85 -1.66 9.77
CA SER A 97 11.31 -0.33 9.53
C SER A 97 9.93 -0.41 8.90
N VAL A 98 9.11 0.59 9.14
CA VAL A 98 7.74 0.63 8.63
C VAL A 98 7.35 2.03 8.20
N THR A 99 6.63 2.15 7.09
CA THR A 99 5.83 3.36 6.80
C THR A 99 4.35 3.04 6.95
N ILE A 100 3.60 3.98 7.52
CA ILE A 100 2.14 3.92 7.67
C ILE A 100 1.60 5.16 6.96
N ASP A 101 0.90 4.94 5.85
CA ASP A 101 0.51 6.00 4.93
C ASP A 101 -0.97 5.91 4.58
N THR A 102 -1.64 7.05 4.52
CA THR A 102 -2.84 7.15 3.68
C THR A 102 -2.39 7.32 2.23
N SER A 103 -3.00 6.55 1.32
CA SER A 103 -2.73 6.67 -0.10
C SER A 103 -4.03 6.72 -0.90
N ASN A 104 -3.99 7.29 -2.10
CA ASN A 104 -5.11 7.23 -3.06
C ASN A 104 -5.14 5.90 -3.85
N ILE A 105 -4.33 4.91 -3.46
CA ILE A 105 -4.30 3.58 -4.07
C ILE A 105 -5.45 2.74 -3.51
N THR A 106 -6.29 2.21 -4.39
CA THR A 106 -7.37 1.30 -4.01
C THR A 106 -6.94 -0.17 -4.15
N LEU A 107 -7.60 -1.09 -3.44
CA LEU A 107 -7.29 -2.53 -3.56
C LEU A 107 -7.40 -3.05 -5.01
N PRO A 108 -8.40 -2.66 -5.82
CA PRO A 108 -8.43 -3.02 -7.24
C PRO A 108 -7.20 -2.53 -8.03
N MET A 109 -6.63 -1.36 -7.69
CA MET A 109 -5.41 -0.89 -8.33
C MET A 109 -4.20 -1.75 -7.96
N VAL A 110 -4.07 -2.17 -6.69
CA VAL A 110 -2.98 -3.08 -6.28
C VAL A 110 -3.07 -4.39 -7.05
N ARG A 111 -4.26 -5.01 -7.13
CA ARG A 111 -4.48 -6.25 -7.89
C ARG A 111 -4.18 -6.11 -9.39
N ALA A 112 -4.46 -4.94 -9.97
CA ALA A 112 -4.22 -4.69 -11.38
C ALA A 112 -2.75 -4.38 -11.70
N ASN A 113 -1.94 -4.04 -10.68
CA ASN A 113 -0.55 -3.70 -10.86
C ASN A 113 0.32 -4.96 -11.00
N LYS A 114 0.93 -5.13 -12.17
CA LYS A 114 1.78 -6.28 -12.50
C LYS A 114 3.15 -6.23 -11.85
N ASP A 115 3.52 -5.12 -11.23
CA ASP A 115 4.77 -5.00 -10.49
C ASP A 115 4.66 -5.60 -9.08
N PHE A 116 3.45 -5.93 -8.63
CA PHE A 116 3.19 -6.55 -7.33
C PHE A 116 2.63 -7.96 -7.49
N ALA A 117 2.97 -8.83 -6.54
CA ALA A 117 2.28 -10.09 -6.30
C ALA A 117 1.38 -9.92 -5.07
N VAL A 118 0.10 -10.29 -5.20
CA VAL A 118 -0.81 -10.36 -4.06
C VAL A 118 -0.58 -11.68 -3.33
N ASP A 119 -0.23 -11.59 -2.05
CA ASP A 119 0.07 -12.74 -1.20
C ASP A 119 -1.19 -13.31 -0.55
N LYS A 120 -2.08 -12.43 -0.07
CA LYS A 120 -3.24 -12.83 0.71
C LYS A 120 -4.33 -11.76 0.67
N GLU A 121 -5.57 -12.21 0.56
CA GLU A 121 -6.78 -11.40 0.76
C GLU A 121 -7.29 -11.63 2.19
N LEU A 122 -7.70 -10.56 2.88
CA LEU A 122 -8.14 -10.63 4.28
C LEU A 122 -9.09 -9.48 4.64
N THR A 123 -9.47 -9.42 5.91
CA THR A 123 -10.32 -8.37 6.45
C THR A 123 -9.75 -7.92 7.79
N ILE A 124 -9.55 -6.61 7.96
CA ILE A 124 -9.05 -6.01 9.19
C ILE A 124 -10.13 -5.10 9.77
N ALA A 125 -10.62 -5.42 10.97
CA ALA A 125 -11.68 -4.67 11.66
C ALA A 125 -12.90 -4.35 10.76
N GLY A 126 -13.31 -5.31 9.93
CA GLY A 126 -14.44 -5.18 9.01
C GLY A 126 -14.14 -4.48 7.68
N ARG A 127 -12.90 -4.03 7.44
CA ARG A 127 -12.46 -3.45 6.17
C ARG A 127 -11.75 -4.49 5.30
N PRO A 128 -12.08 -4.61 4.00
CA PRO A 128 -11.30 -5.42 3.07
C PRO A 128 -9.83 -5.00 3.09
N ALA A 129 -8.93 -5.97 2.97
CA ALA A 129 -7.51 -5.73 2.92
C ALA A 129 -6.81 -6.79 2.09
N LEU A 130 -5.60 -6.49 1.62
CA LEU A 130 -4.71 -7.48 1.02
C LEU A 130 -3.27 -7.21 1.43
N THR A 131 -2.48 -8.28 1.52
CA THR A 131 -1.01 -8.20 1.57
C THR A 131 -0.43 -8.43 0.19
N SER A 132 0.67 -7.73 -0.12
CA SER A 132 1.39 -7.85 -1.38
C SER A 132 2.87 -7.53 -1.19
N HIS A 133 3.69 -7.98 -2.13
CA HIS A 133 5.11 -7.59 -2.25
C HIS A 133 5.43 -7.26 -3.70
N VAL A 134 6.54 -6.55 -3.92
CA VAL A 134 7.02 -6.27 -5.28
C VAL A 134 7.54 -7.56 -5.90
N ASN A 135 7.18 -7.82 -7.16
CA ASN A 135 7.63 -9.00 -7.89
C ASN A 135 9.16 -9.09 -7.94
N GLY A 136 9.69 -10.24 -7.53
CA GLY A 136 11.14 -10.49 -7.47
C GLY A 136 11.80 -10.06 -6.16
N GLN A 137 11.07 -9.42 -5.24
CA GLN A 137 11.49 -9.25 -3.85
C GLN A 137 11.11 -10.46 -3.00
N ASP A 138 11.78 -10.62 -1.86
CA ASP A 138 11.48 -11.68 -0.90
C ASP A 138 10.36 -11.21 0.04
N ALA A 139 9.19 -11.84 -0.03
CA ALA A 139 8.06 -11.54 0.83
C ALA A 139 8.39 -11.72 2.33
N GLN A 140 9.41 -12.54 2.67
CA GLN A 140 9.88 -12.67 4.06
C GLN A 140 10.45 -11.34 4.58
N ALA A 141 11.12 -10.58 3.71
CA ALA A 141 11.80 -9.34 4.07
C ALA A 141 10.97 -8.10 3.75
N ASP A 142 10.13 -8.11 2.71
CA ASP A 142 9.37 -6.96 2.26
C ASP A 142 7.88 -7.31 2.14
N CYS A 143 7.01 -6.52 2.77
CA CYS A 143 5.57 -6.70 2.61
C CYS A 143 4.80 -5.40 2.77
N VAL A 144 3.74 -5.26 2.01
CA VAL A 144 2.78 -4.16 2.09
C VAL A 144 1.42 -4.75 2.43
N ILE A 145 0.73 -4.19 3.42
CA ILE A 145 -0.71 -4.40 3.59
C ILE A 145 -1.46 -3.12 3.24
N ASN A 146 -2.46 -3.23 2.38
CA ASN A 146 -3.39 -2.16 2.07
C ASN A 146 -4.74 -2.51 2.70
N VAL A 147 -5.26 -1.64 3.57
CA VAL A 147 -6.60 -1.76 4.16
C VAL A 147 -7.50 -0.70 3.55
N GLU A 148 -8.66 -1.12 3.05
CA GLU A 148 -9.56 -0.26 2.30
C GLU A 148 -10.12 0.90 3.14
N VAL A 149 -10.05 2.10 2.55
CA VAL A 149 -10.76 3.29 2.99
C VAL A 149 -11.38 3.97 1.76
N LYS A 150 -12.31 4.89 1.96
CA LYS A 150 -13.01 5.59 0.89
C LYS A 150 -12.02 6.42 0.07
N GLY A 151 -11.90 6.05 -1.21
CA GLY A 151 -11.04 6.74 -2.17
C GLY A 151 -9.56 6.34 -2.11
N GLY A 152 -9.20 5.29 -1.37
CA GLY A 152 -7.82 4.87 -1.23
C GLY A 152 -7.61 3.69 -0.29
N SER A 153 -6.45 3.67 0.37
CA SER A 153 -6.14 2.70 1.42
C SER A 153 -5.30 3.31 2.53
N LEU A 154 -5.36 2.71 3.72
CA LEU A 154 -4.26 2.81 4.67
C LEU A 154 -3.24 1.73 4.28
N GLU A 155 -2.05 2.17 3.89
CA GLU A 155 -0.94 1.35 3.45
C GLU A 155 0.11 1.23 4.56
N ILE A 156 0.53 0.01 4.87
CA ILE A 156 1.61 -0.25 5.83
C ILE A 156 2.69 -1.05 5.10
N SER A 157 3.82 -0.41 4.79
CA SER A 157 5.02 -1.06 4.24
C SER A 157 5.93 -1.49 5.36
N VAL A 158 6.31 -2.76 5.39
CA VAL A 158 7.33 -3.28 6.28
C VAL A 158 8.55 -3.70 5.47
N GLU A 159 9.72 -3.20 5.87
CA GLU A 159 11.04 -3.67 5.43
C GLU A 159 11.72 -4.32 6.65
N ASN A 160 11.91 -5.63 6.59
CA ASN A 160 12.48 -6.50 7.62
C ASN A 160 13.60 -7.38 7.02
N PRO A 161 14.72 -6.80 6.61
CA PRO A 161 15.79 -7.54 5.94
C PRO A 161 16.42 -8.57 6.90
N PRO A 162 17.09 -9.62 6.38
CA PRO A 162 17.82 -10.59 7.22
C PRO A 162 18.88 -9.96 8.15
N SER A 163 19.32 -8.72 7.85
CA SER A 163 20.23 -7.95 8.71
C SER A 163 19.57 -7.30 9.92
N ALA A 164 18.23 -7.22 9.97
CA ALA A 164 17.46 -6.74 11.12
C ALA A 164 17.44 -7.82 12.22
N ARG A 165 18.56 -7.98 12.92
CA ARG A 165 18.82 -9.12 13.83
C ARG A 165 17.75 -9.35 14.89
N ASP A 166 17.10 -8.28 15.36
CA ASP A 166 16.07 -8.37 16.40
C ASP A 166 14.75 -8.95 15.86
N THR A 167 14.53 -8.86 14.55
CA THR A 167 13.25 -9.22 13.90
C THR A 167 13.41 -10.12 12.68
N ALA A 168 14.62 -10.54 12.31
CA ALA A 168 14.92 -11.34 11.12
C ALA A 168 14.24 -12.72 11.10
N GLY A 169 13.81 -13.23 12.26
CA GLY A 169 13.03 -14.47 12.36
C GLY A 169 11.52 -14.29 12.10
N GLN A 170 11.06 -13.07 11.88
CA GLN A 170 9.65 -12.74 11.63
C GLN A 170 9.42 -12.48 10.15
N HIS A 171 8.28 -12.92 9.63
CA HIS A 171 7.88 -12.62 8.26
C HIS A 171 7.35 -11.18 8.18
N ALA A 172 7.76 -10.41 7.16
CA ALA A 172 7.32 -9.03 6.99
C ALA A 172 5.79 -8.89 6.90
N CYS A 173 5.09 -9.80 6.20
CA CYS A 173 3.63 -9.77 6.12
C CYS A 173 2.93 -10.04 7.46
N ASP A 174 3.50 -10.86 8.35
CA ASP A 174 2.95 -11.09 9.68
C ASP A 174 3.10 -9.84 10.56
N ILE A 175 4.21 -9.10 10.41
CA ILE A 175 4.41 -7.80 11.06
C ILE A 175 3.38 -6.79 10.52
N ALA A 176 3.25 -6.69 9.20
CA ALA A 176 2.33 -5.77 8.54
C ALA A 176 0.88 -6.03 8.96
N GLN A 177 0.44 -7.30 8.97
CA GLN A 177 -0.90 -7.69 9.39
C GLN A 177 -1.16 -7.31 10.87
N ARG A 178 -0.24 -7.62 11.78
CA ARG A 178 -0.37 -7.29 13.21
C ARG A 178 -0.45 -5.78 13.46
N LEU A 179 0.36 -5.00 12.74
CA LEU A 179 0.30 -3.54 12.79
C LEU A 179 -1.06 -3.03 12.30
N ALA A 180 -1.57 -3.53 11.18
CA ALA A 180 -2.89 -3.18 10.68
C ALA A 180 -4.00 -3.51 11.69
N GLU A 181 -3.97 -4.70 12.28
CA GLU A 181 -4.93 -5.12 13.31
C GLU A 181 -4.94 -4.18 14.53
N GLY A 182 -3.77 -3.66 14.91
CA GLY A 182 -3.63 -2.71 16.00
C GLY A 182 -4.02 -1.27 15.65
N ILE A 183 -3.82 -0.84 14.41
CA ILE A 183 -3.99 0.56 13.98
C ILE A 183 -5.40 0.83 13.47
N ILE A 184 -5.96 -0.05 12.64
CA ILE A 184 -7.24 0.18 11.96
C ILE A 184 -8.41 0.47 12.92
N PRO A 185 -8.52 -0.11 14.12
CA PRO A 185 -9.57 0.27 15.07
C PRO A 185 -9.56 1.75 15.47
N ALA A 186 -8.45 2.46 15.33
CA ALA A 186 -8.34 3.90 15.58
C ALA A 186 -8.62 4.76 14.34
N VAL A 187 -8.71 4.15 13.15
CA VAL A 187 -9.05 4.85 11.91
C VAL A 187 -10.56 5.15 11.89
N PRO A 188 -10.99 6.40 11.67
CA PRO A 188 -12.41 6.74 11.64
C PRO A 188 -13.20 5.85 10.68
N SER A 189 -14.37 5.35 11.09
CA SER A 189 -15.23 4.53 10.22
C SER A 189 -15.80 5.31 9.02
N SER A 190 -15.81 6.65 9.11
CA SER A 190 -16.18 7.55 8.01
C SER A 190 -15.09 7.69 6.96
N LEU A 191 -13.86 7.26 7.30
CA LEU A 191 -12.76 7.16 6.35
C LEU A 191 -12.96 5.96 5.45
#